data_AF-A0A3S0SHW8-F1
#
_entry.id   AF-A0A3S0SHW8-F1
#
_cell.length_a   1.000
_cell.length_b   1.000
_cell.length_c   1.000
_cell.angle_alpha   90.00
_cell.angle_beta   90.00
_cell.angle_gamma   90.00
#
_symmetry.space_group_name_H-M   'P 1'
#
loop_
_entity.id
_entity.type
_entity.pdbx_description
1 polymer ?
#
loop_
_entity_poly.entity_id
_entity_poly.type
_entity_poly.pdbx_seq_one_letter_code
_entity_poly.pdbx_strand_id
1 'polypeptide(L)'
;MSTISTGTARTTAIPFHAITLIVAGVAAVVTFGTGWAMLSAPAMFLGWVAYGITGDTVRHRYANLASYVVGLAFGAATTLVINRLQPALGLAATGIAIFGLVAIVMCLRALPLFNYPPAYFLGITSFFYAGHAPTLATVIALGTAGAVGASGAALADYCQGRFLAR
;
A
#
# COMPACT_ATOMS: atom_id res chain seq x y z
N MET A 1 6.89 50.26 -18.27
CA MET A 1 7.95 49.33 -18.69
C MET A 1 8.00 48.22 -17.64
N SER A 2 7.37 47.07 -17.91
CA SER A 2 7.20 45.97 -16.94
C SER A 2 8.25 44.90 -17.24
N THR A 3 9.19 44.72 -16.33
CA THR A 3 10.19 43.64 -16.38
C THR A 3 9.54 42.35 -15.90
N ILE A 4 9.23 41.46 -16.84
CA ILE A 4 8.82 40.08 -16.56
C ILE A 4 10.02 39.37 -15.93
N SER A 5 9.90 39.02 -14.65
CA SER A 5 10.86 38.17 -13.93
C SER A 5 10.72 36.72 -14.43
N THR A 6 11.52 36.34 -15.43
CA THR A 6 11.66 34.97 -15.97
C THR A 6 12.74 34.14 -15.25
N GLY A 7 13.05 34.48 -14.00
CA GLY A 7 14.22 33.95 -13.27
C GLY A 7 13.95 32.75 -12.34
N THR A 8 12.72 32.55 -11.86
CA THR A 8 12.46 31.62 -10.73
C THR A 8 11.99 30.22 -11.12
N ALA A 9 11.52 30.01 -12.36
CA ALA A 9 10.94 28.73 -12.79
C ALA A 9 11.96 27.63 -13.10
N ARG A 10 13.20 27.99 -13.49
CA ARG A 10 14.23 27.00 -13.86
C ARG A 10 14.89 26.34 -12.65
N THR A 11 14.98 27.03 -11.52
CA THR A 11 15.71 26.56 -10.33
C THR A 11 14.96 25.44 -9.60
N THR A 12 13.64 25.36 -9.70
CA THR A 12 12.81 24.30 -9.10
C THR A 12 12.54 23.12 -10.03
N ALA A 13 12.70 23.29 -11.34
CA ALA A 13 12.39 22.25 -12.33
C ALA A 13 13.39 21.07 -12.31
N ILE A 14 14.68 21.35 -12.15
CA ILE A 14 15.74 20.34 -12.12
C ILE A 14 15.56 19.35 -10.93
N PRO A 15 15.39 19.79 -9.67
CA PRO A 15 15.17 18.86 -8.57
C PRO A 15 13.85 18.10 -8.71
N PHE A 16 12.79 18.71 -9.26
CA PHE A 16 11.52 18.03 -9.52
C PHE A 16 11.68 16.85 -10.51
N HIS A 17 12.31 17.09 -11.67
CA HIS A 17 12.51 16.04 -12.66
C HIS A 17 13.47 14.95 -12.16
N ALA A 18 14.51 15.32 -11.42
CA ALA A 18 15.44 14.36 -10.84
C ALA A 18 14.76 13.43 -9.82
N ILE A 19 13.98 14.00 -8.87
CA ILE A 19 13.19 13.21 -7.91
C ILE A 19 12.23 12.27 -8.63
N THR A 20 11.52 12.79 -9.64
CA THR A 20 10.58 12.01 -10.44
C THR A 20 11.27 10.82 -11.11
N LEU A 21 12.43 11.05 -11.74
CA LEU A 21 13.21 9.99 -12.38
C LEU A 21 13.75 8.96 -11.39
N ILE A 22 14.13 9.38 -10.18
CA ILE A 22 14.55 8.46 -9.11
C ILE A 22 13.39 7.53 -8.73
N VAL A 23 12.22 8.08 -8.41
CA VAL A 23 11.03 7.28 -8.05
C VAL A 23 10.64 6.35 -9.19
N ALA A 24 10.57 6.87 -10.42
CA ALA A 24 10.24 6.08 -11.60
C ALA A 24 11.24 4.95 -11.86
N GLY A 25 12.54 5.23 -11.74
CA GLY A 25 13.60 4.24 -11.93
C GLY A 25 13.54 3.12 -10.89
N VAL A 26 13.37 3.46 -9.61
CA VAL A 26 13.22 2.45 -8.55
C VAL A 26 11.94 1.62 -8.76
N ALA A 27 10.81 2.27 -9.06
CA ALA A 27 9.57 1.58 -9.33
C ALA A 27 9.70 0.61 -10.52
N ALA A 28 10.38 1.00 -11.60
CA ALA A 28 10.63 0.13 -12.75
C ALA A 28 11.47 -1.10 -12.39
N VAL A 29 12.59 -0.91 -11.68
CA VAL A 29 13.47 -2.02 -11.25
C VAL A 29 12.73 -2.99 -10.33
N VAL A 30 12.01 -2.47 -9.33
CA VAL A 30 11.28 -3.30 -8.37
C VAL A 30 10.12 -4.03 -9.05
N THR A 31 9.42 -3.39 -9.98
CA THR A 31 8.36 -4.04 -10.77
C THR A 31 8.92 -5.17 -11.63
N PHE A 32 10.06 -4.95 -12.30
CA PHE A 32 10.73 -6.00 -13.08
C PHE A 32 11.13 -7.19 -12.20
N GLY A 33 11.75 -6.93 -11.05
CA GLY A 33 12.10 -7.98 -10.07
C GLY A 33 10.88 -8.72 -9.52
N THR A 34 9.79 -8.01 -9.26
CA THR A 34 8.51 -8.60 -8.82
C THR A 34 7.95 -9.55 -9.87
N GLY A 35 7.95 -9.15 -11.14
CA GLY A 35 7.52 -10.00 -12.25
C GLY A 35 8.40 -11.23 -12.42
N TRP A 36 9.73 -11.07 -12.30
CA TRP A 36 10.68 -12.20 -12.37
C TRP A 36 10.50 -13.20 -11.23
N ALA A 37 10.18 -12.71 -10.03
CA ALA A 37 9.84 -13.53 -8.87
C ALA A 37 8.40 -14.11 -8.91
N MET A 38 7.65 -13.89 -10.00
CA MET A 38 6.25 -14.31 -10.16
C MET A 38 5.32 -13.80 -9.04
N LEU A 39 5.61 -12.61 -8.52
CA LEU A 39 4.82 -11.95 -7.48
C LEU A 39 3.78 -11.00 -8.12
N SER A 40 2.74 -10.66 -7.35
CA SER A 40 1.69 -9.74 -7.79
C SER A 40 2.19 -8.29 -7.81
N ALA A 41 2.38 -7.72 -9.00
CA ALA A 41 2.73 -6.31 -9.16
C ALA A 41 1.69 -5.34 -8.54
N PRO A 42 0.36 -5.57 -8.65
CA PRO A 42 -0.63 -4.78 -7.93
C PRO A 42 -0.44 -4.81 -6.41
N ALA A 43 -0.20 -6.00 -5.82
CA ALA A 43 0.05 -6.10 -4.38
C ALA A 43 1.34 -5.39 -3.97
N MET A 44 2.37 -5.46 -4.82
CA MET A 44 3.60 -4.69 -4.66
C MET A 44 3.33 -3.18 -4.62
N PHE A 45 2.54 -2.63 -5.55
CA PHE A 45 2.24 -1.19 -5.54
C PHE A 45 1.39 -0.80 -4.33
N LEU A 46 0.45 -1.64 -3.91
CA LEU A 46 -0.32 -1.39 -2.70
C LEU A 46 0.56 -1.39 -1.45
N GLY A 47 1.57 -2.26 -1.36
CA GLY A 47 2.58 -2.24 -0.29
C GLY A 47 3.47 -1.00 -0.32
N TRP A 48 3.90 -0.55 -1.51
CA TRP A 48 4.60 0.73 -1.70
C TRP A 48 3.78 1.89 -1.16
N VAL A 49 2.50 1.97 -1.56
CA VAL A 49 1.59 3.04 -1.12
C VAL A 49 1.36 2.94 0.39
N ALA A 50 1.16 1.73 0.94
CA ALA A 50 0.99 1.53 2.37
C ALA A 50 2.16 2.09 3.17
N TYR A 51 3.39 1.84 2.73
CA TYR A 51 4.59 2.40 3.35
C TYR A 51 4.62 3.95 3.32
N GLY A 52 4.10 4.56 2.25
CA GLY A 52 4.14 6.00 1.99
C GLY A 52 2.94 6.84 2.46
N ILE A 53 1.81 6.24 2.86
CA ILE A 53 0.56 6.98 3.12
C ILE A 53 0.69 8.04 4.22
N THR A 54 1.38 7.73 5.33
CA THR A 54 1.55 8.64 6.47
C THR A 54 2.78 8.26 7.29
N GLY A 55 3.52 9.24 7.78
CA GLY A 55 4.59 8.98 8.74
C GLY A 55 5.78 9.90 8.59
N ASP A 56 5.90 10.84 9.52
CA ASP A 56 7.10 11.67 9.69
C ASP A 56 8.29 10.83 10.16
N THR A 57 8.02 9.65 10.74
CA THR A 57 9.05 8.75 11.26
C THR A 57 8.96 7.36 10.65
N VAL A 58 10.11 6.69 10.55
CA VAL A 58 10.26 5.31 10.05
C VAL A 58 9.35 4.34 10.80
N ARG A 59 9.11 4.57 12.10
CA ARG A 59 8.19 3.77 12.92
C ARG A 59 6.76 3.76 12.36
N HIS A 60 6.24 4.91 11.92
CA HIS A 60 4.89 5.01 11.35
C HIS A 60 4.80 4.28 10.02
N ARG A 61 5.86 4.33 9.20
CA ARG A 61 5.90 3.64 7.90
C ARG A 61 5.84 2.12 8.05
N TYR A 62 6.59 1.57 9.02
CA TYR A 62 6.50 0.13 9.35
C TYR A 62 5.18 -0.25 10.00
N ALA A 63 4.58 0.63 10.82
CA ALA A 63 3.27 0.39 11.39
C ALA A 63 2.18 0.33 10.30
N ASN A 64 2.23 1.22 9.29
CA ASN A 64 1.37 1.12 8.12
C ASN A 64 1.56 -0.20 7.37
N LEU A 65 2.80 -0.64 7.16
CA LEU A 65 3.07 -1.92 6.51
C LEU A 65 2.49 -3.10 7.30
N ALA A 66 2.61 -3.09 8.63
CA ALA A 66 2.00 -4.09 9.49
C ALA A 66 0.46 -4.06 9.37
N SER A 67 -0.15 -2.88 9.36
CA SER A 67 -1.60 -2.72 9.14
C SER A 67 -2.04 -3.19 7.75
N TYR A 68 -1.23 -3.01 6.71
CA TYR A 68 -1.45 -3.60 5.40
C TYR A 68 -1.50 -5.13 5.47
N VAL A 69 -0.54 -5.76 6.17
CA VAL A 69 -0.53 -7.22 6.35
C VAL A 69 -1.75 -7.71 7.14
N VAL A 70 -2.14 -7.00 8.19
CA VAL A 70 -3.38 -7.30 8.92
C VAL A 70 -4.62 -7.13 8.01
N GLY A 71 -4.61 -6.13 7.12
CA GLY A 71 -5.63 -5.97 6.09
C GLY A 71 -5.76 -7.18 5.15
N LEU A 72 -4.66 -7.81 4.76
CA LEU A 72 -4.69 -9.06 3.99
C LEU A 72 -5.40 -10.18 4.77
N ALA A 73 -5.09 -10.32 6.06
CA ALA A 73 -5.72 -11.30 6.93
C ALA A 73 -7.23 -11.03 7.08
N PHE A 74 -7.62 -9.76 7.19
CA PHE A 74 -9.02 -9.36 7.20
C PHE A 74 -9.73 -9.66 5.88
N GLY A 75 -9.09 -9.46 4.73
CA GLY A 75 -9.63 -9.86 3.43
C GLY A 75 -9.92 -11.36 3.40
N ALA A 76 -8.96 -12.19 3.79
CA ALA A 76 -9.12 -13.64 3.84
C ALA A 76 -10.23 -14.08 4.81
N ALA A 77 -10.24 -13.53 6.04
CA ALA A 77 -11.27 -13.81 7.03
C ALA A 77 -12.67 -13.41 6.54
N THR A 78 -12.78 -12.27 5.85
CA THR A 78 -14.05 -11.80 5.30
C THR A 78 -14.56 -12.73 4.20
N THR A 79 -13.70 -13.22 3.30
CA THR A 79 -14.11 -14.23 2.32
C THR A 79 -14.62 -15.51 2.99
N LEU A 80 -13.99 -15.95 4.08
CA LEU A 80 -14.48 -17.11 4.85
C LEU A 80 -15.87 -16.85 5.45
N VAL A 81 -16.08 -15.66 6.03
CA VAL A 81 -17.40 -15.24 6.56
C VAL A 81 -18.44 -15.20 5.46
N ILE A 82 -18.14 -14.61 4.29
CA ILE A 82 -19.04 -14.57 3.13
C ILE A 82 -19.43 -15.99 2.73
N ASN A 83 -18.48 -16.90 2.56
CA ASN A 83 -18.74 -18.28 2.18
C ASN A 83 -19.65 -19.02 3.18
N ARG A 84 -19.55 -18.69 4.47
CA ARG A 84 -20.42 -19.25 5.52
C ARG A 84 -21.82 -18.64 5.54
N LEU A 85 -21.95 -17.36 5.21
CA LEU A 85 -23.23 -16.65 5.19
C LEU A 85 -24.01 -16.89 3.89
N GLN A 86 -23.32 -17.20 2.78
CA GLN A 86 -23.90 -17.35 1.45
C GLN A 86 -25.11 -18.30 1.39
N PRO A 87 -25.09 -19.49 2.02
CA PRO A 87 -26.24 -20.42 1.95
C PRO A 87 -27.51 -19.88 2.61
N ALA A 88 -27.37 -19.00 3.61
CA ALA A 88 -28.51 -18.47 4.37
C ALA A 88 -28.98 -17.10 3.87
N LEU A 89 -28.06 -16.25 3.41
CA LEU A 89 -28.32 -14.83 3.11
C LEU A 89 -28.22 -14.48 1.62
N GLY A 90 -27.77 -15.42 0.77
CA GLY A 90 -27.62 -15.20 -0.66
C GLY A 90 -26.78 -13.95 -0.95
N LEU A 91 -27.29 -13.06 -1.81
CA LEU A 91 -26.60 -11.82 -2.21
C LEU A 91 -26.31 -10.86 -1.05
N ALA A 92 -27.05 -10.95 0.06
CA ALA A 92 -26.85 -10.06 1.22
C ALA A 92 -25.59 -10.41 2.04
N ALA A 93 -25.06 -11.63 1.90
CA ALA A 93 -23.90 -12.11 2.67
C ALA A 93 -22.68 -11.18 2.51
N THR A 94 -22.36 -10.78 1.29
CA THR A 94 -21.24 -9.86 1.00
C THR A 94 -21.44 -8.52 1.68
N GLY A 95 -22.62 -7.91 1.55
CA GLY A 95 -22.91 -6.61 2.15
C GLY A 95 -22.77 -6.62 3.68
N ILE A 96 -23.31 -7.65 4.33
CA ILE A 96 -23.25 -7.81 5.79
C ILE A 96 -21.80 -8.06 6.27
N ALA A 97 -21.06 -8.92 5.58
CA ALA A 97 -19.66 -9.19 5.93
C ALA A 97 -18.78 -7.95 5.77
N ILE A 98 -18.95 -7.20 4.68
CA ILE A 98 -18.20 -5.95 4.44
C ILE A 98 -18.59 -4.87 5.45
N PHE A 99 -19.87 -4.74 5.80
CA PHE A 99 -20.31 -3.84 6.86
C PHE A 99 -19.61 -4.15 8.20
N GLY A 100 -19.62 -5.42 8.61
CA GLY A 100 -18.94 -5.86 9.83
C GLY A 100 -17.43 -5.61 9.79
N LEU A 101 -16.78 -5.94 8.68
CA LEU A 101 -15.35 -5.68 8.47
C LEU A 101 -15.02 -4.20 8.61
N VAL A 102 -15.75 -3.33 7.90
CA VAL A 102 -15.50 -1.88 7.94
C VAL A 102 -15.74 -1.35 9.34
N ALA A 103 -16.81 -1.77 10.03
CA ALA A 103 -17.07 -1.39 11.41
C ALA A 103 -15.88 -1.75 12.33
N ILE A 104 -15.34 -2.98 12.20
CA ILE A 104 -14.16 -3.41 12.96
C ILE A 104 -12.95 -2.52 12.66
N VAL A 105 -12.62 -2.29 11.38
CA VAL A 105 -11.48 -1.45 10.98
C VAL A 105 -11.64 -0.01 11.47
N MET A 106 -12.87 0.51 11.47
CA MET A 106 -13.15 1.85 12.00
C MET A 106 -13.03 1.90 13.52
N CYS A 107 -13.44 0.86 14.25
CA CYS A 107 -13.27 0.78 15.70
C CYS A 107 -11.78 0.72 16.11
N LEU A 108 -10.90 0.13 15.29
CA LEU A 108 -9.45 0.13 15.54
C LEU A 108 -8.83 1.53 15.58
N ARG A 109 -9.51 2.54 15.01
CA ARG A 109 -9.09 3.97 15.13
C ARG A 109 -9.04 4.44 16.58
N ALA A 110 -9.83 3.84 17.47
CA ALA A 110 -9.85 4.18 18.88
C ALA A 110 -8.57 3.71 19.61
N LEU A 111 -7.76 2.82 19.00
CA LEU A 111 -6.53 2.32 19.59
C LEU A 111 -5.32 3.05 18.98
N PRO A 112 -4.53 3.81 19.77
CA PRO A 112 -3.45 4.66 19.24
C PRO A 112 -2.36 3.87 18.51
N LEU A 113 -2.17 2.59 18.85
CA LEU A 113 -1.18 1.72 18.19
C LEU A 113 -1.66 1.17 16.83
N PHE A 114 -2.97 1.17 16.58
CA PHE A 114 -3.59 0.51 15.42
C PHE A 114 -4.32 1.48 14.49
N ASN A 115 -4.17 2.79 14.69
CA ASN A 115 -4.88 3.82 13.95
C ASN A 115 -4.26 4.09 12.56
N TYR A 116 -4.19 3.04 11.72
CA TYR A 116 -3.79 3.14 10.30
C TYR A 116 -4.87 2.64 9.32
N PRO A 117 -6.12 3.14 9.39
CA PRO A 117 -7.25 2.71 8.54
C PRO A 117 -6.95 2.58 7.05
N PRO A 118 -6.29 3.56 6.40
CA PRO A 118 -6.02 3.47 4.97
C PRO A 118 -5.14 2.26 4.62
N ALA A 119 -4.16 1.94 5.46
CA ALA A 119 -3.26 0.81 5.24
C ALA A 119 -3.99 -0.54 5.33
N TYR A 120 -4.91 -0.70 6.30
CA TYR A 120 -5.76 -1.90 6.33
C TYR A 120 -6.58 -2.05 5.05
N PHE A 121 -7.18 -0.95 4.56
CA PHE A 121 -7.97 -1.00 3.32
C PHE A 121 -7.14 -1.35 2.09
N LEU A 122 -5.88 -0.89 2.01
CA LEU A 122 -4.98 -1.34 0.94
C LEU A 122 -4.72 -2.85 1.00
N GLY A 123 -4.52 -3.39 2.20
CA GLY A 123 -4.38 -4.85 2.40
C GLY A 123 -5.64 -5.61 1.98
N ILE A 124 -6.81 -5.17 2.46
CA ILE A 124 -8.11 -5.76 2.11
C ILE A 124 -8.33 -5.72 0.58
N THR A 125 -8.04 -4.57 -0.04
CA THR A 125 -8.15 -4.38 -1.50
C THR A 125 -7.18 -5.29 -2.23
N SER A 126 -5.94 -5.40 -1.76
CA SER A 126 -4.92 -6.27 -2.33
C SER A 126 -5.38 -7.74 -2.33
N PHE A 127 -6.01 -8.18 -1.24
CA PHE A 127 -6.53 -9.53 -1.12
C PHE A 127 -7.70 -9.78 -2.08
N PHE A 128 -8.72 -8.92 -2.08
CA PHE A 128 -9.87 -9.09 -2.96
C PHE A 128 -9.53 -8.99 -4.44
N TYR A 129 -8.62 -8.06 -4.80
CA TYR A 129 -8.18 -7.88 -6.19
C TYR A 129 -7.45 -9.12 -6.72
N ALA A 130 -6.75 -9.86 -5.86
CA ALA A 130 -6.03 -11.06 -6.27
C ALA A 130 -6.97 -12.20 -6.72
N GLY A 131 -8.23 -12.21 -6.26
CA GLY A 131 -9.23 -13.21 -6.67
C GLY A 131 -8.86 -14.66 -6.29
N HIS A 132 -7.90 -14.85 -5.38
CA HIS A 132 -7.44 -16.17 -4.95
C HIS A 132 -8.21 -16.69 -3.73
N ALA A 133 -8.11 -18.00 -3.47
CA ALA A 133 -8.72 -18.62 -2.30
C ALA A 133 -8.16 -18.04 -0.98
N PRO A 134 -8.96 -17.96 0.11
CA PRO A 134 -8.54 -17.44 1.40
C PRO A 134 -7.64 -18.43 2.16
N THR A 135 -6.41 -18.57 1.68
CA THR A 135 -5.39 -19.44 2.25
C THR A 135 -4.25 -18.64 2.86
N LEU A 136 -3.52 -19.24 3.80
CA LEU A 136 -2.30 -18.65 4.35
C LEU A 136 -1.26 -18.38 3.26
N ALA A 137 -1.15 -19.27 2.27
CA ALA A 137 -0.24 -19.11 1.14
C ALA A 137 -0.56 -17.85 0.33
N THR A 138 -1.85 -17.56 0.08
CA THR A 138 -2.27 -16.32 -0.59
C THR A 138 -1.90 -15.08 0.22
N VAL A 139 -2.12 -15.10 1.53
CA VAL A 139 -1.72 -13.98 2.42
C VAL A 139 -0.22 -13.77 2.40
N ILE A 140 0.58 -14.84 2.48
CA ILE A 140 2.05 -14.76 2.42
C ILE A 140 2.52 -14.24 1.05
N ALA A 141 1.96 -14.74 -0.05
CA ALA A 141 2.34 -14.32 -1.39
C ALA A 141 2.07 -12.82 -1.62
N LEU A 142 0.89 -12.35 -1.23
CA LEU A 142 0.53 -10.93 -1.33
C LEU A 142 1.34 -10.06 -0.36
N GLY A 143 1.54 -10.55 0.87
CA GLY A 143 2.37 -9.87 1.86
C GLY A 143 3.82 -9.73 1.42
N THR A 144 4.37 -10.75 0.76
CA THR A 144 5.73 -10.74 0.20
C THR A 144 5.83 -9.73 -0.93
N ALA A 145 4.87 -9.73 -1.86
CA ALA A 145 4.81 -8.71 -2.91
C ALA A 145 4.71 -7.29 -2.31
N GLY A 146 3.84 -7.09 -1.32
CA GLY A 146 3.72 -5.81 -0.63
C GLY A 146 5.01 -5.38 0.09
N ALA A 147 5.73 -6.31 0.72
CA ALA A 147 7.01 -6.03 1.36
C ALA A 147 8.10 -5.64 0.36
N VAL A 148 8.12 -6.25 -0.83
CA VAL A 148 8.98 -5.83 -1.95
C VAL A 148 8.66 -4.39 -2.35
N GLY A 149 7.39 -4.04 -2.47
CA GLY A 149 6.95 -2.67 -2.76
C GLY A 149 7.35 -1.65 -1.71
N ALA A 150 7.16 -1.98 -0.43
CA ALA A 150 7.59 -1.14 0.69
C ALA A 150 9.11 -0.93 0.70
N SER A 151 9.88 -1.97 0.36
CA SER A 151 11.34 -1.87 0.22
C SER A 151 11.73 -0.96 -0.93
N GLY A 152 11.01 -1.02 -2.05
CA GLY A 152 11.16 -0.08 -3.17
C GLY A 152 10.88 1.36 -2.77
N ALA A 153 9.80 1.62 -2.03
CA ALA A 153 9.46 2.94 -1.52
C ALA A 153 10.57 3.49 -0.61
N ALA A 154 11.04 2.67 0.34
CA ALA A 154 12.14 3.05 1.24
C ALA A 154 13.44 3.38 0.48
N LEU A 155 13.76 2.60 -0.56
CA LEU A 155 14.91 2.86 -1.42
C LEU A 155 14.75 4.16 -2.22
N ALA A 156 13.57 4.42 -2.76
CA ALA A 156 13.27 5.66 -3.47
C ALA A 156 13.43 6.88 -2.55
N ASP A 157 12.91 6.80 -1.33
CA ASP A 157 13.05 7.85 -0.31
C ASP A 157 14.53 8.10 0.04
N TYR A 158 15.30 7.03 0.23
CA TYR A 158 16.72 7.13 0.52
C TYR A 158 17.50 7.81 -0.62
N CYS A 159 17.25 7.41 -1.87
CA CYS A 159 17.90 8.00 -3.04
C CYS A 159 17.54 9.48 -3.22
N GLN A 160 16.28 9.85 -3.00
CA GLN A 160 15.84 11.26 -3.03
C GLN A 160 16.52 12.09 -1.95
N GLY A 161 16.55 11.59 -0.71
CA GLY A 161 17.21 12.28 0.40
C GLY A 161 18.70 12.48 0.16
N ARG A 162 19.38 11.49 -0.44
CA ARG A 162 20.80 11.60 -0.81
C ARG A 162 21.04 12.64 -1.92
N PHE A 163 20.12 12.76 -2.87
CA PHE A 163 20.20 13.74 -3.96
C PHE A 163 19.94 15.17 -3.47
N LEU A 164 18.94 15.36 -2.59
CA LEU A 164 18.56 16.67 -2.05
C LEU A 164 19.48 17.21 -0.96
N ALA A 165 20.24 16.33 -0.28
CA ALA A 165 21.25 16.73 0.70
C ALA A 165 22.57 17.19 0.05
N ARG A 166 22.65 17.20 -1.28
CA ARG A 166 23.73 17.76 -2.09
C ARG A 166 23.26 19.07 -2.71
#